data_AF-A0A7S2YD59-F1
#
_entry.id   AF-A0A7S2YD59-F1
#
_cell.length_a   1.000
_cell.length_b   1.000
_cell.length_c   1.000
_cell.angle_alpha   90.00
_cell.angle_beta   90.00
_cell.angle_gamma   90.00
#
_symmetry.space_group_name_H-M   'P 1'
#
loop_
_entity.id
_entity.type
_entity.pdbx_description
1 polymer ?
#
loop_
_entity_poly.entity_id
_entity_poly.type
_entity_poly.pdbx_seq_one_letter_code
_entity_poly.pdbx_strand_id
1 'polypeptide(L)'
;EPFLVFCDDRELRKTAWEAWTTRGQMDAERDNISIAQDILKLRQRQAKLHGYKTFAEYQCVDRMAKTPENVSKLLEDVWARAKVSADKEREALEDYVKENGMELEGGIQPWDWRYFAERVRKAKYDFDETLLKPFLSLDSVRTAMFSVSEKLFGLTYTPRNDIDMYHPDVQAYEVRKGDKLV
;
A
#
# COMPACT_ATOMS: atom_id res chain seq x y z
N GLU A 1 -11.20 1.91 1.24
CA GLU A 1 -10.53 3.19 1.59
C GLU A 1 -11.20 4.48 1.09
N PRO A 2 -12.14 4.53 0.12
CA PRO A 2 -12.88 5.76 -0.19
C PRO A 2 -13.67 6.31 1.00
N PHE A 3 -14.20 5.43 1.86
CA PHE A 3 -14.97 5.83 3.03
C PHE A 3 -14.19 6.77 3.96
N LEU A 4 -12.92 6.49 4.25
CA LEU A 4 -12.08 7.35 5.10
C LEU A 4 -11.69 8.67 4.44
N VAL A 5 -11.84 8.79 3.12
CA VAL A 5 -11.52 10.01 2.35
C VAL A 5 -12.75 10.92 2.30
N PHE A 6 -13.93 10.36 2.02
CA PHE A 6 -15.13 11.12 1.65
C PHE A 6 -16.23 11.15 2.73
N CYS A 7 -16.16 10.32 3.77
CA CYS A 7 -17.16 10.35 4.84
C CYS A 7 -16.94 11.58 5.74
N ASP A 8 -17.90 12.50 5.78
CA ASP A 8 -17.82 13.71 6.63
C ASP A 8 -17.94 13.40 8.12
N ASP A 9 -18.64 12.31 8.49
CA ASP A 9 -18.79 11.87 9.88
C ASP A 9 -17.49 11.27 10.44
N ARG A 10 -16.89 11.98 11.41
CA ARG A 10 -15.62 11.60 12.05
C ARG A 10 -15.73 10.30 12.85
N GLU A 11 -16.85 10.08 13.55
CA GLU A 11 -17.04 8.89 14.39
C GLU A 11 -17.22 7.63 13.52
N LEU A 12 -17.87 7.77 12.37
CA LEU A 12 -17.93 6.68 11.40
C LEU A 12 -16.55 6.39 10.79
N ARG A 13 -15.75 7.42 10.48
CA ARG A 13 -14.36 7.21 10.02
C ARG A 13 -13.54 6.47 11.08
N LYS A 14 -13.65 6.87 12.35
CA LYS A 14 -12.98 6.21 13.48
C LYS A 14 -13.40 4.74 13.57
N THR A 15 -14.70 4.47 13.59
CA THR A 15 -15.25 3.10 13.66
C THR A 15 -14.73 2.23 12.50
N ALA A 16 -14.77 2.75 11.27
CA ALA A 16 -14.27 2.04 10.10
C ALA A 16 -12.75 1.79 10.14
N TRP A 17 -11.98 2.77 10.64
CA TRP A 17 -10.53 2.64 10.80
C TRP A 17 -10.17 1.61 11.87
N GLU A 18 -10.81 1.67 13.04
CA GLU A 18 -10.60 0.70 14.13
C GLU A 18 -10.97 -0.71 13.70
N ALA A 19 -12.12 -0.88 13.04
CA ALA A 19 -12.53 -2.17 12.50
C ALA A 19 -11.53 -2.72 11.46
N TRP A 20 -10.88 -1.86 10.69
CA TRP A 20 -9.87 -2.27 9.71
C TRP A 20 -8.53 -2.65 10.36
N THR A 21 -8.05 -1.85 11.32
CA THR A 21 -6.74 -2.03 11.97
C THR A 21 -6.72 -3.17 12.98
N THR A 22 -7.87 -3.53 13.54
CA THR A 22 -8.02 -4.64 14.50
C THR A 22 -8.29 -5.99 13.84
N ARG A 23 -8.35 -6.08 12.52
CA ARG A 23 -8.51 -7.38 11.85
C ARG A 23 -7.30 -8.28 12.13
N GLY A 24 -7.58 -9.54 12.43
CA GLY A 24 -6.55 -10.45 12.93
C GLY A 24 -6.34 -10.34 14.44
N GLN A 25 -7.16 -9.56 15.17
CA GLN A 25 -7.14 -9.41 16.63
C GLN A 25 -8.56 -9.42 17.21
N MET A 26 -9.50 -10.07 16.52
CA MET A 26 -10.93 -10.07 16.87
C MET A 26 -11.28 -11.23 17.81
N ASP A 27 -12.03 -12.22 17.32
CA ASP A 27 -12.36 -13.44 18.06
C ASP A 27 -11.22 -14.48 17.98
N ALA A 28 -11.30 -15.51 18.83
CA ALA A 28 -10.28 -16.56 18.92
C ALA A 28 -10.08 -17.36 17.62
N GLU A 29 -11.07 -17.42 16.72
CA GLU A 29 -10.94 -18.10 15.43
C GLU A 29 -10.18 -17.25 14.40
N ARG A 30 -10.14 -15.93 14.61
CA ARG A 30 -9.54 -14.94 13.70
C ARG A 30 -8.40 -14.15 14.35
N ASP A 31 -7.91 -14.60 15.50
CA ASP A 31 -6.78 -13.98 16.18
C ASP A 31 -5.45 -14.52 15.64
N ASN A 32 -4.67 -13.63 15.05
CA ASN A 32 -3.36 -13.91 14.48
C ASN A 32 -2.20 -13.60 15.45
N ILE A 33 -2.46 -13.05 16.64
CA ILE A 33 -1.42 -12.67 17.60
C ILE A 33 -0.65 -13.91 18.05
N SER A 34 -1.35 -14.97 18.43
CA SER A 34 -0.74 -16.24 18.87
C SER A 34 0.08 -16.88 17.74
N ILE A 35 -0.49 -16.93 16.52
CA ILE A 35 0.17 -17.42 15.31
C ILE A 35 1.45 -16.63 15.02
N ALA A 36 1.39 -15.30 15.10
CA ALA A 36 2.55 -14.43 14.88
C ALA A 36 3.65 -14.69 15.92
N GLN A 37 3.29 -14.85 17.19
CA GLN A 37 4.26 -15.19 18.25
C GLN A 37 4.94 -16.53 17.98
N ASP A 38 4.18 -17.55 17.57
CA ASP A 38 4.74 -18.87 17.27
C ASP A 38 5.63 -18.84 16.02
N ILE A 39 5.24 -18.09 14.99
CA ILE A 39 6.09 -17.84 13.82
C ILE A 39 7.41 -17.19 14.25
N LEU A 40 7.40 -16.20 15.14
CA LEU A 40 8.63 -15.55 15.62
C LEU A 40 9.54 -16.52 16.40
N LYS A 41 8.97 -17.37 17.28
CA LYS A 41 9.72 -18.41 18.00
C LYS A 41 10.34 -19.42 17.02
N LEU A 42 9.56 -19.89 16.04
CA LEU A 42 10.01 -20.86 15.04
C LEU A 42 11.12 -20.27 14.15
N ARG A 43 10.97 -19.02 13.71
CA ARG A 43 12.00 -18.28 12.96
C ARG A 43 13.29 -18.14 13.75
N GLN A 44 13.21 -17.80 15.04
CA GLN A 44 14.40 -17.72 15.89
C GLN A 44 15.07 -19.10 16.05
N ARG A 45 14.28 -20.17 16.25
CA ARG A 45 14.80 -21.54 16.32
C ARG A 45 15.48 -21.96 15.01
N GLN A 46 14.85 -21.69 13.87
CA GLN A 46 15.41 -21.96 12.54
C GLN A 46 16.77 -21.29 12.36
N ALA A 47 16.87 -19.99 12.67
CA ALA A 47 18.13 -19.26 12.57
C ALA A 47 19.24 -19.88 13.42
N LYS A 48 18.94 -20.22 14.68
CA LYS A 48 19.89 -20.87 15.60
C LYS A 48 20.37 -22.23 15.09
N LEU A 49 19.46 -23.05 14.54
CA LEU A 49 19.82 -24.36 13.97
C LEU A 49 20.76 -24.23 12.77
N HIS A 50 20.67 -23.13 12.03
CA HIS A 50 21.57 -22.82 10.92
C HIS A 50 22.82 -22.03 11.33
N GLY A 51 23.05 -21.79 12.63
CA GLY A 51 24.24 -21.10 13.14
C GLY A 51 24.17 -19.57 13.13
N TYR A 52 23.00 -18.98 12.94
CA TYR A 52 22.78 -17.52 12.96
C TYR A 52 22.19 -17.04 14.29
N LYS A 53 22.48 -15.80 14.69
CA LYS A 53 21.99 -15.25 15.97
C LYS A 53 20.53 -14.82 15.89
N THR A 54 20.14 -14.30 14.72
CA THR A 54 18.78 -13.80 14.47
C THR A 54 18.23 -14.33 13.15
N PHE A 55 16.91 -14.35 13.02
CA PHE A 55 16.28 -14.67 11.75
C PHE A 55 16.57 -13.63 10.66
N ALA A 56 16.80 -12.37 11.04
CA ALA A 56 17.20 -11.34 10.10
C ALA A 56 18.58 -11.63 9.49
N GLU A 57 19.55 -12.05 10.30
CA GLU A 57 20.88 -12.48 9.80
C GLU A 57 20.73 -13.66 8.84
N TYR A 58 19.98 -14.70 9.23
CA TYR A 58 19.71 -15.87 8.39
C TYR A 58 19.07 -15.49 7.05
N GLN A 59 18.06 -14.61 7.07
CA GLN A 59 17.36 -14.18 5.86
C GLN A 59 18.18 -13.26 4.96
N CYS A 60 19.22 -12.60 5.46
CA CYS A 60 20.01 -11.65 4.67
C CYS A 60 21.15 -12.31 3.86
N VAL A 61 21.48 -13.58 4.15
CA VAL A 61 22.59 -14.32 3.53
C VAL A 61 22.51 -14.29 2.01
N ASP A 62 21.32 -14.55 1.45
CA ASP A 62 21.07 -14.61 0.01
C ASP A 62 20.54 -13.28 -0.56
N ARG A 63 20.41 -12.24 0.26
CA ARG A 63 19.89 -10.94 -0.16
C ARG A 63 21.00 -10.01 -0.61
N MET A 64 20.62 -9.00 -1.39
CA MET A 64 21.56 -7.96 -1.83
C MET A 64 22.08 -7.12 -0.65
N ALA A 65 21.26 -6.93 0.39
CA ALA A 65 21.66 -6.16 1.58
C ALA A 65 22.75 -6.85 2.42
N LYS A 66 22.90 -8.18 2.30
CA LYS A 66 23.87 -9.04 2.99
C LYS A 66 23.75 -9.12 4.51
N THR A 67 23.50 -8.01 5.20
CA THR A 67 23.36 -7.97 6.65
C THR A 67 22.14 -7.13 7.08
N PRO A 68 21.55 -7.42 8.26
CA PRO A 68 20.47 -6.60 8.81
C PRO A 68 20.85 -5.14 9.04
N GLU A 69 22.12 -4.85 9.37
CA GLU A 69 22.60 -3.49 9.63
C GLU A 69 22.53 -2.63 8.37
N ASN A 70 22.85 -3.19 7.20
CA ASN A 70 22.70 -2.48 5.93
C ASN A 70 21.23 -2.18 5.61
N VAL A 71 20.33 -3.08 5.98
CA VAL A 71 18.88 -2.85 5.86
C VAL A 71 18.45 -1.72 6.79
N SER A 72 18.79 -1.80 8.08
CA SER A 72 18.44 -0.77 9.06
C SER A 72 18.99 0.60 8.68
N LYS A 73 20.25 0.68 8.24
CA LYS A 73 20.87 1.92 7.78
C LYS A 73 20.08 2.58 6.65
N LEU A 74 19.71 1.81 5.62
CA LEU A 74 18.91 2.33 4.52
C LEU A 74 17.53 2.83 5.00
N LEU A 75 16.88 2.07 5.89
CA LEU A 75 15.57 2.45 6.42
C LEU A 75 15.65 3.70 7.29
N GLU A 76 16.67 3.84 8.14
CA GLU A 76 16.90 5.02 8.98
C GLU A 76 17.23 6.27 8.15
N ASP A 77 18.05 6.13 7.10
CA ASP A 77 18.39 7.20 6.17
C ASP A 77 17.16 7.73 5.40
N VAL A 78 16.20 6.85 5.09
CA VAL A 78 14.92 7.22 4.47
C VAL A 78 13.98 7.81 5.53
N TRP A 79 13.88 7.18 6.70
CA TRP A 79 13.01 7.59 7.80
C TRP A 79 13.27 9.02 8.25
N ALA A 80 14.55 9.40 8.43
CA ALA A 80 14.91 10.74 8.89
C ALA A 80 14.36 11.84 7.96
N ARG A 81 14.42 11.62 6.65
CA ARG A 81 13.90 12.57 5.63
C ARG A 81 12.38 12.48 5.48
N ALA A 82 11.84 11.27 5.50
CA ALA A 82 10.40 11.03 5.39
C ALA A 82 9.64 11.66 6.56
N LYS A 83 10.19 11.57 7.78
CA LYS A 83 9.59 12.18 8.98
C LYS A 83 9.44 13.69 8.84
N VAL A 84 10.47 14.39 8.36
CA VAL A 84 10.40 15.84 8.13
C VAL A 84 9.30 16.20 7.12
N SER A 85 9.08 15.39 6.09
CA SER A 85 7.96 15.59 5.15
C SER A 85 6.60 15.32 5.80
N ALA A 86 6.50 14.23 6.56
CA ALA A 86 5.27 13.85 7.26
C ALA A 86 4.85 14.89 8.31
N ASP A 87 5.81 15.48 9.02
CA ASP A 87 5.55 16.54 9.99
C ASP A 87 5.00 17.80 9.28
N LYS A 88 5.54 18.19 8.12
CA LYS A 88 5.00 19.28 7.30
C LYS A 88 3.61 18.99 6.75
N GLU A 89 3.35 17.74 6.34
CA GLU A 89 2.02 17.33 5.91
C GLU A 89 1.02 17.43 7.07
N ARG A 90 1.41 16.96 8.26
CA ARG A 90 0.59 17.09 9.47
C ARG A 90 0.28 18.55 9.81
N GLU A 91 1.28 19.42 9.77
CA GLU A 91 1.08 20.87 9.96
C GLU A 91 0.05 21.42 8.98
N ALA A 92 0.16 21.07 7.68
CA ALA A 92 -0.82 21.50 6.68
C ALA A 92 -2.25 20.99 6.96
N LEU A 93 -2.40 19.78 7.51
CA LEU A 93 -3.72 19.28 7.94
C LEU A 93 -4.26 20.08 9.14
N GLU A 94 -3.41 20.35 10.13
CA GLU A 94 -3.77 21.12 11.33
C GLU A 94 -4.13 22.57 10.99
N ASP A 95 -3.40 23.20 10.07
CA ASP A 95 -3.68 24.55 9.59
C ASP A 95 -4.99 24.62 8.82
N TYR A 96 -5.25 23.65 7.93
CA TYR A 96 -6.53 23.56 7.23
C TYR A 96 -7.72 23.45 8.20
N VAL A 97 -7.58 22.65 9.27
CA VAL A 97 -8.59 22.51 10.33
C VAL A 97 -8.85 23.87 10.99
N LYS A 98 -7.80 24.59 11.39
CA LYS A 98 -7.90 25.91 12.04
C LYS A 98 -8.51 26.98 11.13
N GLU A 99 -8.04 27.07 9.88
CA GLU A 99 -8.49 28.07 8.91
C GLU A 99 -9.98 27.94 8.57
N ASN A 100 -10.52 26.73 8.66
CA ASN A 100 -11.94 26.44 8.42
C ASN A 100 -12.78 26.43 9.72
N GLY A 101 -12.21 26.90 10.84
CA GLY A 101 -12.93 27.01 12.12
C GLY A 101 -13.38 25.67 12.72
N MET A 102 -12.70 24.58 12.37
CA MET A 102 -12.99 23.25 12.91
C MET A 102 -12.16 23.01 14.17
N GLU A 103 -12.76 22.35 15.17
CA GLU A 103 -12.06 21.87 16.35
C GLU A 103 -12.13 20.34 16.40
N LEU A 104 -10.96 19.71 16.47
CA LEU A 104 -10.86 18.25 16.58
C LEU A 104 -10.39 17.89 17.98
N GLU A 105 -11.26 17.23 18.73
CA GLU A 105 -10.87 16.65 20.02
C GLU A 105 -9.68 15.69 19.81
N GLY A 106 -8.60 15.92 20.57
CA GLY A 106 -7.35 15.16 20.47
C GLY A 106 -6.48 15.48 19.25
N GLY A 107 -6.80 16.52 18.47
CA GLY A 107 -6.08 16.88 17.25
C GLY A 107 -6.31 15.91 16.09
N ILE A 108 -5.44 15.97 15.07
CA ILE A 108 -5.48 15.05 13.92
C ILE A 108 -5.18 13.62 14.39
N GLN A 109 -6.10 12.70 14.11
CA GLN A 109 -5.98 11.27 14.41
C GLN A 109 -5.77 10.44 13.13
N PRO A 110 -5.35 9.16 13.22
CA PRO A 110 -5.09 8.33 12.04
C PRO A 110 -6.28 8.18 11.07
N TRP A 111 -7.51 8.21 11.58
CA TRP A 111 -8.74 8.16 10.77
C TRP A 111 -9.12 9.49 10.12
N ASP A 112 -8.48 10.60 10.53
CA ASP A 112 -8.68 11.94 9.97
C ASP A 112 -7.70 12.24 8.83
N TRP A 113 -6.55 11.55 8.79
CA TRP A 113 -5.46 11.87 7.86
C TRP A 113 -5.90 11.90 6.39
N ARG A 114 -6.54 10.82 5.90
CA ARG A 114 -6.96 10.72 4.49
C ARG A 114 -8.02 11.76 4.13
N TYR A 115 -8.94 12.03 5.05
CA TYR A 115 -10.04 12.98 4.88
C TYR A 115 -9.54 14.43 4.73
N PHE A 116 -8.62 14.85 5.59
CA PHE A 116 -8.04 16.20 5.50
C PHE A 116 -6.98 16.30 4.41
N ALA A 117 -6.24 15.23 4.10
CA ALA A 117 -5.27 15.25 3.01
C ALA A 117 -5.92 15.55 1.67
N GLU A 118 -7.11 15.00 1.39
CA GLU A 118 -7.85 15.31 0.17
C GLU A 118 -8.35 16.76 0.13
N ARG A 119 -8.76 17.31 1.28
CA ARG A 119 -9.16 18.72 1.38
C ARG A 119 -8.00 19.69 1.19
N VAL A 120 -6.86 19.41 1.81
CA VAL A 120 -5.63 20.17 1.61
C VAL A 120 -5.19 20.09 0.15
N ARG A 121 -5.25 18.90 -0.46
CA ARG A 121 -4.93 18.70 -1.88
C ARG A 121 -5.83 19.54 -2.77
N LYS A 122 -7.14 19.49 -2.56
CA LYS A 122 -8.12 20.29 -3.32
C LYS A 122 -7.90 21.78 -3.14
N ALA A 123 -7.71 22.25 -1.91
CA ALA A 123 -7.47 23.66 -1.63
C ALA A 123 -6.14 24.18 -2.23
N LYS A 124 -5.09 23.36 -2.20
CA LYS A 124 -3.74 23.77 -2.64
C LYS A 124 -3.52 23.65 -4.15
N TYR A 125 -4.15 22.67 -4.80
CA TYR A 125 -3.87 22.33 -6.19
C TYR A 125 -5.09 22.44 -7.13
N ASP A 126 -6.27 22.79 -6.61
CA ASP A 126 -7.55 22.75 -7.34
C ASP A 126 -7.77 21.40 -8.06
N PHE A 127 -7.32 20.33 -7.40
CA PHE A 127 -7.33 18.97 -7.93
C PHE A 127 -8.33 18.12 -7.16
N ASP A 128 -9.17 17.39 -7.92
CA ASP A 128 -10.16 16.47 -7.39
C ASP A 128 -10.01 15.11 -8.11
N GLU A 129 -9.67 14.06 -7.35
CA GLU A 129 -9.43 12.72 -7.90
C GLU A 129 -10.69 12.14 -8.57
N THR A 130 -11.89 12.56 -8.14
CA THR A 130 -13.15 12.09 -8.72
C THR A 130 -13.34 12.55 -10.17
N LEU A 131 -12.74 13.69 -10.54
CA LEU A 131 -12.76 14.19 -11.92
C LEU A 131 -11.87 13.39 -12.86
N LEU A 132 -10.83 12.73 -12.33
CA LEU A 132 -9.90 11.93 -13.12
C LEU A 132 -10.45 10.53 -13.43
N LYS A 133 -11.29 9.98 -12.55
CA LYS A 133 -11.80 8.60 -12.62
C LYS A 133 -12.40 8.22 -13.99
N PRO A 134 -13.21 9.05 -14.68
CA PRO A 134 -13.75 8.71 -15.99
C PRO A 134 -12.67 8.52 -17.08
N PHE A 135 -11.50 9.14 -16.92
CA PHE A 135 -10.39 9.05 -17.87
C PHE A 135 -9.51 7.81 -17.66
N LEU A 136 -9.63 7.14 -16.50
CA LEU A 136 -8.84 5.98 -16.11
C LEU A 136 -9.67 4.69 -16.12
N SER A 137 -10.34 4.41 -17.24
CA SER A 137 -11.02 3.12 -17.41
C SER A 137 -10.01 1.98 -17.43
N LEU A 138 -10.41 0.82 -16.90
CA LEU A 138 -9.56 -0.38 -16.84
C LEU A 138 -9.03 -0.75 -18.24
N ASP A 139 -9.88 -0.68 -19.25
CA ASP A 139 -9.52 -0.99 -20.64
C ASP A 139 -8.46 -0.02 -21.17
N SER A 140 -8.65 1.30 -20.99
CA SER A 140 -7.71 2.30 -21.45
C SER A 140 -6.35 2.20 -20.75
N VAL A 141 -6.36 1.99 -19.42
CA VAL A 141 -5.13 1.82 -18.64
C VAL A 141 -4.38 0.56 -19.07
N ARG A 142 -5.09 -0.56 -19.28
CA ARG A 142 -4.49 -1.79 -19.79
C ARG A 142 -3.88 -1.59 -21.17
N THR A 143 -4.59 -0.95 -22.10
CA THR A 143 -4.06 -0.66 -23.44
C THR A 143 -2.81 0.23 -23.36
N ALA A 144 -2.81 1.23 -22.49
CA ALA A 144 -1.63 2.05 -22.25
C ALA A 144 -0.45 1.22 -21.71
N MET A 145 -0.68 0.33 -20.74
CA MET A 145 0.36 -0.58 -20.23
C MET A 145 0.94 -1.48 -21.32
N PHE A 146 0.08 -2.07 -22.17
CA PHE A 146 0.52 -2.88 -23.31
C PHE A 146 1.37 -2.05 -24.28
N SER A 147 0.92 -0.85 -24.65
CA SER A 147 1.66 0.02 -25.57
C SER A 147 3.03 0.42 -25.03
N VAL A 148 3.15 0.70 -23.73
CA VAL A 148 4.46 1.00 -23.12
C VAL A 148 5.39 -0.21 -23.23
N SER A 149 4.90 -1.40 -22.90
CA SER A 149 5.72 -2.62 -22.98
C SER A 149 6.06 -3.03 -24.42
N GLU A 150 5.20 -2.73 -25.38
CA GLU A 150 5.47 -2.90 -26.81
C GLU A 150 6.62 -1.98 -27.24
N LYS A 151 6.54 -0.69 -26.91
CA LYS A 151 7.58 0.29 -27.28
C LYS A 151 8.94 0.01 -26.63
N LEU A 152 8.94 -0.40 -25.36
CA LEU A 152 10.18 -0.62 -24.61
C LEU A 152 10.80 -2.00 -24.88
N PHE A 153 9.97 -3.03 -25.08
CA PHE A 153 10.43 -4.42 -25.06
C PHE A 153 10.04 -5.22 -26.31
N GLY A 154 9.23 -4.66 -27.22
CA GLY A 154 8.73 -5.32 -28.42
C GLY A 154 7.68 -6.39 -28.12
N LEU A 155 6.95 -6.27 -27.00
CA LEU A 155 5.93 -7.24 -26.58
C LEU A 155 4.57 -6.91 -27.21
N THR A 156 3.89 -7.95 -27.70
CA THR A 156 2.54 -7.88 -28.26
C THR A 156 1.60 -8.80 -27.49
N TYR A 157 0.32 -8.44 -27.42
CA TYR A 157 -0.67 -9.08 -26.56
C TYR A 157 -1.90 -9.44 -27.38
N THR A 158 -2.30 -10.70 -27.38
CA THR A 158 -3.50 -11.18 -28.08
C THR A 158 -4.45 -11.81 -27.07
N PRO A 159 -5.72 -11.36 -26.95
CA PRO A 159 -6.67 -11.95 -26.00
C PRO A 159 -6.95 -13.42 -26.35
N ARG A 160 -7.04 -14.28 -25.33
CA ARG A 160 -7.29 -15.72 -25.44
C ARG A 160 -8.62 -16.05 -24.79
N ASN A 161 -9.67 -16.12 -25.61
CA ASN A 161 -11.04 -16.46 -25.17
C ASN A 161 -11.31 -17.97 -25.20
N ASP A 162 -10.34 -18.76 -25.65
CA ASP A 162 -10.38 -20.21 -25.79
C ASP A 162 -9.92 -20.97 -24.54
N ILE A 163 -9.46 -20.24 -23.51
CA ILE A 163 -8.95 -20.82 -22.27
C ILE A 163 -10.05 -20.75 -21.21
N ASP A 164 -10.35 -21.90 -20.59
CA ASP A 164 -11.29 -21.97 -19.47
C ASP A 164 -10.75 -21.24 -18.24
N MET A 165 -11.48 -20.21 -17.79
CA MET A 165 -11.13 -19.39 -16.64
C MET A 165 -11.83 -19.89 -15.37
N TYR A 166 -11.21 -19.65 -14.21
CA TYR A 166 -11.80 -19.98 -12.91
C TYR A 166 -12.91 -19.00 -12.47
N HIS A 167 -12.99 -17.81 -13.09
CA HIS A 167 -13.99 -16.80 -12.80
C HIS A 167 -14.27 -15.97 -14.07
N PRO A 168 -15.52 -15.54 -14.34
CA PRO A 168 -15.91 -14.85 -15.57
C PRO A 168 -15.18 -13.53 -15.82
N ASP A 169 -14.76 -12.81 -14.77
CA ASP A 169 -14.06 -11.53 -14.92
C ASP A 169 -12.57 -11.67 -15.28
N VAL A 170 -12.03 -12.91 -15.31
CA VAL A 170 -10.63 -13.14 -15.63
C VAL A 170 -10.43 -13.09 -17.14
N GLN A 171 -9.36 -12.40 -17.56
CA GLN A 171 -9.03 -12.22 -18.96
C GLN A 171 -7.62 -12.76 -19.22
N ALA A 172 -7.50 -13.66 -20.20
CA ALA A 172 -6.23 -14.24 -20.60
C ALA A 172 -5.68 -13.57 -21.86
N TYR A 173 -4.35 -13.45 -21.92
CA TYR A 173 -3.62 -12.87 -23.06
C TYR A 173 -2.43 -13.75 -23.41
N GLU A 174 -2.26 -14.04 -24.69
CA GLU A 174 -1.02 -14.55 -25.26
C GLU A 174 -0.03 -13.39 -25.45
N VAL A 175 1.20 -13.56 -24.96
CA VAL A 175 2.26 -12.55 -25.03
C VAL A 175 3.38 -13.01 -25.95
N ARG A 176 3.77 -12.18 -26.91
CA ARG A 176 4.80 -12.50 -27.91
C ARG A 176 5.83 -11.40 -28.05
N LYS A 177 7.09 -11.78 -28.30
CA LYS A 177 8.17 -10.88 -28.75
C LYS A 177 8.58 -11.27 -30.17
N GLY A 178 8.08 -10.54 -31.17
CA GLY A 178 8.14 -11.00 -32.56
C GLY A 178 7.40 -12.33 -32.72
N ASP A 179 8.05 -13.33 -33.32
CA ASP A 179 7.45 -14.66 -33.51
C ASP A 179 7.53 -15.56 -32.28
N LYS A 180 8.26 -15.15 -31.24
CA LYS A 180 8.50 -15.97 -30.06
C LYS A 180 7.41 -15.74 -29.01
N LEU A 181 6.76 -16.83 -28.58
CA LEU A 181 5.92 -16.86 -27.39
C LEU A 181 6.79 -16.65 -26.13
N VAL A 182 6.38 -15.71 -25.27
CA VAL A 182 7.08 -15.35 -24.02
C VAL A 182 6.44 -16.04 -22.83
#